data_AF-V4A1H0-F1
#
_entry.id   AF-V4A1H0-F1
#
_cell.length_a   1.000
_cell.length_b   1.000
_cell.length_c   1.000
_cell.angle_alpha   90.00
_cell.angle_beta   90.00
_cell.angle_gamma   90.00
#
_symmetry.space_group_name_H-M   'P 1'
#
loop_
_entity.id
_entity.type
_entity.pdbx_description
1 polymer ?
#
loop_
_entity_poly.entity_id
_entity_poly.type
_entity_poly.pdbx_seq_one_letter_code
_entity_poly.pdbx_strand_id
1 'polypeptide(L)'
;RLFEANPGVKHTFVTFRSVPSKELTNSSLLRAHALRVMTMVDKCVSRLDELDKVEETMKSLGNRHTKYQVMPEHVDLMGPHFVQAIQKCMESEWNKETEDAWYQMFKLMTFYMKEGLKYHEKA
;
A
#
# COMPACT_ATOMS: atom_id res chain seq x y z
N ARG A 1 -9.20 9.55 1.03
CA ARG A 1 -10.17 8.47 0.73
C ARG A 1 -9.96 7.20 1.55
N LEU A 2 -8.78 6.53 1.57
CA LEU A 2 -8.57 5.32 2.38
C LEU A 2 -8.99 5.49 3.86
N PHE A 3 -8.47 6.51 4.54
CA PHE A 3 -8.76 6.79 5.96
C PHE A 3 -10.15 7.39 6.22
N GLU A 4 -10.80 7.95 5.20
CA GLU A 4 -12.18 8.44 5.29
C GLU A 4 -13.16 7.27 5.18
N ALA A 5 -12.89 6.33 4.27
CA ALA A 5 -13.69 5.13 4.06
C ALA A 5 -13.44 4.06 5.13
N ASN A 6 -12.28 4.06 5.78
CA ASN A 6 -11.89 3.06 6.77
C ASN A 6 -11.29 3.72 8.03
N PRO A 7 -12.11 4.31 8.92
CA PRO A 7 -11.61 5.01 10.11
C PRO A 7 -10.77 4.11 11.02
N GLY A 8 -11.11 2.82 11.14
CA GLY A 8 -10.35 1.83 11.91
C GLY A 8 -8.89 1.68 11.45
N VAL A 9 -8.64 1.78 10.14
CA VAL A 9 -7.29 1.69 9.57
C VAL A 9 -6.43 2.85 10.03
N LYS A 10 -6.99 4.06 10.18
CA LYS A 10 -6.22 5.22 10.66
C LYS A 10 -5.61 4.99 12.05
N HIS A 11 -6.28 4.23 12.91
CA HIS A 11 -5.81 3.97 14.27
C HIS A 11 -4.53 3.10 14.31
N THR A 12 -4.24 2.33 13.25
CA THR A 12 -2.99 1.56 13.14
C THR A 12 -1.80 2.42 12.72
N PHE A 13 -2.03 3.61 12.17
CA PHE A 13 -0.98 4.53 11.78
C PHE A 13 -0.55 5.41 12.96
N VAL A 14 0.31 4.86 13.83
CA VAL A 14 0.81 5.53 15.04
C VAL A 14 1.30 6.96 14.76
N THR A 15 1.93 7.17 13.60
CA THR A 15 2.47 8.47 13.18
C THR A 15 1.43 9.58 13.09
N PHE A 16 0.19 9.29 12.72
CA PHE A 16 -0.83 10.33 12.50
C PHE A 16 -2.24 9.97 12.98
N ARG A 17 -2.38 8.91 13.81
CA ARG A 17 -3.67 8.51 14.40
C ARG A 17 -4.36 9.62 15.20
N SER A 18 -3.58 10.53 15.79
CA SER A 18 -4.07 11.68 16.57
C SER A 18 -4.45 12.89 15.72
N VAL A 19 -4.05 12.95 14.44
CA VAL A 19 -4.38 14.08 13.56
C VAL A 19 -5.86 13.99 13.19
N PRO A 20 -6.70 15.03 13.40
CA PRO A 20 -8.10 15.02 12.99
C PRO A 20 -8.25 14.69 11.50
N SER A 21 -9.25 13.89 11.13
CA SER A 21 -9.37 13.41 9.73
C SER A 21 -9.53 14.55 8.72
N LYS A 22 -10.14 15.68 9.13
CA LYS A 22 -10.28 16.89 8.30
C LYS A 22 -8.94 17.59 8.01
N GLU A 23 -7.94 17.41 8.88
CA GLU A 23 -6.61 18.01 8.75
C GLU A 23 -5.59 17.04 8.14
N LEU A 24 -5.93 15.75 8.11
CA LEU A 24 -5.02 14.68 7.69
C LEU A 24 -4.57 14.82 6.24
N THR A 25 -5.45 15.32 5.36
CA THR A 25 -5.15 15.59 3.94
C THR A 25 -4.02 16.60 3.75
N ASN A 26 -3.88 17.57 4.67
CA ASN A 26 -2.82 18.58 4.64
C ASN A 26 -1.59 18.19 5.47
N SER A 27 -1.63 17.05 6.16
CA SER A 27 -0.55 16.60 7.02
C SER A 27 0.72 16.28 6.24
N SER A 28 1.86 16.84 6.67
CA SER A 28 3.18 16.46 6.15
C SER A 28 3.50 14.98 6.42
N LEU A 29 2.96 14.41 7.50
CA LEU A 29 3.16 13.01 7.88
C LEU A 29 2.46 12.06 6.91
N LEU A 30 1.20 12.37 6.54
CA LEU A 30 0.49 11.60 5.52
C LEU A 30 1.22 11.71 4.17
N ARG A 31 1.63 12.91 3.77
CA ARG A 31 2.36 13.14 2.51
C ARG A 31 3.66 12.35 2.46
N ALA A 32 4.45 12.36 3.54
CA ALA A 32 5.67 11.59 3.62
C ALA A 32 5.42 10.06 3.53
N HIS A 33 4.34 9.57 4.13
CA HIS A 33 3.94 8.16 3.99
C HIS A 33 3.51 7.84 2.55
N ALA A 34 2.67 8.69 1.95
CA ALA A 34 2.23 8.53 0.56
C ALA A 34 3.43 8.47 -0.41
N LEU A 35 4.44 9.33 -0.22
CA LEU A 35 5.66 9.31 -1.03
C LEU A 35 6.43 7.99 -0.90
N ARG A 36 6.53 7.43 0.31
CA ARG A 36 7.16 6.10 0.51
C ARG A 36 6.37 4.98 -0.18
N VAL A 37 5.04 5.04 -0.16
CA VAL A 37 4.18 4.10 -0.89
C VAL A 37 4.44 4.21 -2.39
N MET A 38 4.42 5.43 -2.96
CA MET A 38 4.69 5.65 -4.39
C MET A 38 6.08 5.16 -4.79
N THR A 39 7.11 5.44 -3.98
CA THR A 39 8.48 4.97 -4.22
C THR A 39 8.56 3.44 -4.25
N MET A 40 7.78 2.76 -3.38
CA MET A 40 7.74 1.31 -3.37
C MET A 40 7.03 0.75 -4.61
N VAL A 41 5.92 1.36 -5.02
CA VAL A 41 5.20 0.98 -6.25
C VAL A 41 6.12 1.15 -7.47
N ASP A 42 6.77 2.31 -7.59
CA ASP A 42 7.74 2.60 -8.67
C ASP A 42 8.87 1.57 -8.72
N LYS A 43 9.44 1.23 -7.56
CA LYS A 43 10.47 0.19 -7.45
C LYS A 43 9.97 -1.19 -7.90
N CYS A 44 8.72 -1.54 -7.61
CA CYS A 44 8.15 -2.81 -8.06
C CYS A 44 7.88 -2.79 -9.58
N VAL A 45 7.35 -1.69 -10.12
CA VAL A 45 7.09 -1.53 -11.56
C VAL A 45 8.39 -1.57 -12.38
N SER A 46 9.46 -0.98 -11.86
CA SER A 46 10.77 -1.01 -12.51
C SER A 46 11.46 -2.38 -12.48
N ARG A 47 10.86 -3.38 -11.81
CA ARG A 47 11.39 -4.73 -11.60
C ARG A 47 10.41 -5.82 -12.03
N LEU A 48 9.50 -5.52 -12.97
CA LEU A 48 8.53 -6.49 -13.46
C LEU A 48 9.19 -7.74 -14.07
N ASP A 49 10.37 -7.60 -14.65
CA ASP A 49 11.16 -8.72 -15.18
C ASP A 49 12.03 -9.44 -14.12
N GLU A 50 12.03 -8.96 -12.88
CA GLU A 50 12.86 -9.46 -11.78
C GLU A 50 12.00 -9.79 -10.55
N LEU A 51 10.98 -10.65 -10.74
CA LEU A 51 9.96 -10.93 -9.73
C LEU A 51 10.52 -11.44 -8.38
N ASP A 52 11.64 -12.18 -8.40
CA ASP A 52 12.33 -12.61 -7.16
C ASP A 52 12.77 -11.41 -6.31
N LYS A 53 13.21 -10.31 -6.95
CA LYS A 53 13.59 -9.06 -6.25
C LYS A 53 12.37 -8.31 -5.73
N VAL A 54 11.23 -8.41 -6.40
CA VAL A 54 9.95 -7.87 -5.92
C VAL A 54 9.50 -8.64 -4.69
N GLU A 55 9.54 -9.97 -4.74
CA GLU A 55 9.24 -10.85 -3.60
C GLU A 55 10.09 -10.49 -2.38
N GLU A 56 11.42 -10.51 -2.51
CA GLU A 56 12.34 -10.20 -1.41
C GLU A 56 12.05 -8.81 -0.81
N THR A 57 11.86 -7.81 -1.68
CA THR A 57 11.58 -6.43 -1.27
C THR A 57 10.26 -6.35 -0.48
N MET A 58 9.21 -6.99 -0.98
CA MET A 58 7.88 -6.92 -0.37
C MET A 58 7.77 -7.75 0.90
N LYS A 59 8.44 -8.91 0.98
CA LYS A 59 8.58 -9.67 2.24
C LYS A 59 9.34 -8.87 3.31
N SER A 60 10.44 -8.24 2.94
CA SER A 60 11.20 -7.35 3.84
C SER A 60 10.37 -6.13 4.28
N LEU A 61 9.55 -5.57 3.38
CA LEU A 61 8.60 -4.53 3.72
C LEU A 61 7.56 -5.03 4.73
N GLY A 62 6.96 -6.19 4.49
CA GLY A 62 6.01 -6.84 5.39
C GLY A 62 6.58 -7.08 6.78
N ASN A 63 7.80 -7.61 6.85
CA ASN A 63 8.54 -7.81 8.10
C ASN A 63 8.64 -6.51 8.91
N ARG A 64 9.02 -5.38 8.28
CA ARG A 64 9.07 -4.08 8.96
C ARG A 64 7.70 -3.59 9.43
N HIS A 65 6.62 -3.98 8.75
CA HIS A 65 5.26 -3.60 9.12
C HIS A 65 4.71 -4.36 10.34
N THR A 66 5.34 -5.46 10.75
CA THR A 66 5.01 -6.16 12.01
C THR A 66 5.17 -5.24 13.22
N LYS A 67 6.16 -4.34 13.20
CA LYS A 67 6.41 -3.33 14.23
C LYS A 67 5.23 -2.36 14.43
N TYR A 68 4.38 -2.22 13.42
CA TYR A 68 3.21 -1.35 13.43
C TYR A 68 1.92 -2.12 13.73
N GLN A 69 2.00 -3.44 14.01
CA GLN A 69 0.85 -4.31 14.28
C GLN A 69 -0.24 -4.19 13.21
N VAL A 70 0.18 -4.07 11.95
CA VAL A 70 -0.74 -3.98 10.82
C VAL A 70 -1.36 -5.35 10.57
N MET A 71 -2.69 -5.40 10.65
CA MET A 71 -3.46 -6.57 10.28
C MET A 71 -3.35 -6.85 8.78
N PRO A 72 -3.18 -8.11 8.34
CA PRO A 72 -3.09 -8.46 6.92
C PRO A 72 -4.25 -7.91 6.07
N GLU A 73 -5.46 -7.84 6.64
CA GLU A 73 -6.67 -7.32 5.99
C GLU A 73 -6.54 -5.83 5.65
N HIS A 74 -5.79 -5.04 6.44
CA HIS A 74 -5.54 -3.63 6.15
C HIS A 74 -4.63 -3.45 4.92
N VAL A 75 -3.74 -4.42 4.65
CA VAL A 75 -2.84 -4.38 3.49
C VAL A 75 -3.64 -4.56 2.20
N ASP A 76 -4.66 -5.42 2.22
CA ASP A 76 -5.52 -5.68 1.04
C ASP A 76 -6.34 -4.45 0.60
N LEU A 77 -6.56 -3.49 1.50
CA LEU A 77 -7.21 -2.23 1.16
C LEU A 77 -6.35 -1.33 0.27
N MET A 78 -5.03 -1.53 0.21
CA MET A 78 -4.16 -0.66 -0.59
C MET A 78 -4.46 -0.74 -2.08
N GLY A 79 -4.71 -1.93 -2.62
CA GLY A 79 -4.95 -2.14 -4.06
C GLY A 79 -6.14 -1.35 -4.60
N PRO A 80 -7.37 -1.60 -4.11
CA PRO A 80 -8.56 -0.89 -4.58
C PRO A 80 -8.47 0.63 -4.43
N HIS A 81 -7.92 1.11 -3.31
CA HIS A 81 -7.78 2.56 -3.08
C HIS A 81 -6.71 3.20 -3.97
N PHE A 82 -5.64 2.47 -4.30
CA PHE A 82 -4.63 2.95 -5.25
C PHE A 82 -5.18 3.01 -6.67
N VAL A 83 -5.81 1.93 -7.15
CA VAL A 83 -6.41 1.84 -8.49
C VAL A 83 -7.42 2.98 -8.72
N GLN A 84 -8.30 3.23 -7.75
CA GLN A 84 -9.25 4.35 -7.82
C GLN A 84 -8.57 5.74 -7.85
N ALA A 85 -7.39 5.88 -7.27
CA ALA A 85 -6.64 7.13 -7.27
C ALA A 85 -5.99 7.37 -8.63
N ILE A 86 -5.29 6.38 -9.19
CA ILE A 86 -4.60 6.50 -10.47
C ILE A 86 -5.56 6.60 -11.66
N GLN A 87 -6.73 5.95 -11.59
CA GLN A 87 -7.76 6.04 -12.62
C GLN A 87 -8.14 7.50 -12.91
N LYS A 88 -8.23 8.31 -11.86
CA LYS A 88 -8.54 9.75 -11.98
C LYS A 88 -7.39 10.59 -12.49
N CYS A 89 -6.15 10.10 -12.40
CA CYS A 89 -4.98 10.81 -12.90
C CYS A 89 -4.73 10.52 -14.39
N MET A 90 -5.13 9.33 -14.86
CA MET A 90 -4.89 8.89 -16.24
C MET A 90 -6.04 9.25 -17.20
N GLU A 91 -7.25 9.49 -16.67
CA GLU A 91 -8.46 9.91 -17.40
C GLU A 91 -8.63 9.21 -18.76
N SER A 92 -8.22 9.83 -19.87
CA SER A 92 -8.37 9.32 -21.23
C SER A 92 -7.54 8.06 -21.55
N GLU A 93 -6.43 7.84 -20.82
CA GLU A 93 -5.55 6.68 -21.02
C GLU A 93 -6.00 5.45 -20.20
N TRP A 94 -7.08 5.57 -19.42
CA TRP A 94 -7.58 4.48 -18.59
C TRP A 94 -8.47 3.53 -19.38
N ASN A 95 -8.16 2.24 -19.31
CA ASN A 95 -8.99 1.19 -19.90
C ASN A 95 -9.00 -0.06 -18.99
N LYS A 96 -9.78 -1.07 -19.38
CA LYS A 96 -9.95 -2.30 -18.58
C LYS A 96 -8.66 -3.10 -18.43
N GLU A 97 -7.83 -3.15 -19.47
CA GLU A 97 -6.53 -3.82 -19.43
C GLU A 97 -5.58 -3.17 -18.43
N THR A 98 -5.47 -1.84 -18.46
CA THR A 98 -4.70 -1.04 -17.50
C THR A 98 -5.20 -1.27 -16.06
N GLU A 99 -6.53 -1.26 -15.86
CA GLU A 99 -7.13 -1.53 -14.55
C GLU A 99 -6.76 -2.92 -14.03
N ASP A 100 -6.90 -3.95 -14.85
CA ASP A 100 -6.62 -5.33 -14.48
C ASP A 100 -5.11 -5.55 -14.22
N ALA A 101 -4.24 -4.90 -14.98
CA ALA A 101 -2.80 -4.92 -14.76
C ALA A 101 -2.43 -4.33 -13.39
N TRP A 102 -2.99 -3.17 -13.03
CA TRP A 102 -2.77 -2.57 -11.72
C TRP A 102 -3.31 -3.43 -10.58
N TYR A 103 -4.49 -4.04 -10.73
CA TYR A 103 -5.01 -4.97 -9.73
C TYR A 103 -4.11 -6.21 -9.56
N GLN A 104 -3.59 -6.77 -10.65
CA GLN A 104 -2.66 -7.90 -10.58
C GLN A 104 -1.36 -7.52 -9.87
N MET A 105 -0.80 -6.35 -10.20
CA MET A 105 0.40 -5.83 -9.54
C MET A 105 0.18 -5.68 -8.02
N PHE A 106 -0.93 -5.05 -7.62
CA PHE A 106 -1.23 -4.90 -6.19
C PHE A 106 -1.52 -6.23 -5.51
N LYS A 107 -2.18 -7.19 -6.16
CA LYS A 107 -2.36 -8.54 -5.61
C LYS A 107 -1.02 -9.21 -5.32
N LEU A 108 -0.05 -9.11 -6.23
CA LEU A 108 1.30 -9.66 -6.04
C LEU A 108 2.01 -8.97 -4.88
N MET A 109 2.00 -7.64 -4.86
CA MET A 109 2.63 -6.84 -3.80
C MET A 109 2.03 -7.15 -2.42
N THR A 110 0.70 -7.16 -2.29
CA THR A 110 0.05 -7.43 -1.00
C THR A 110 0.21 -8.89 -0.58
N PHE A 111 0.26 -9.84 -1.52
CA PHE A 111 0.56 -11.24 -1.22
C PHE A 111 1.91 -11.39 -0.49
N TYR A 112 3.01 -10.90 -1.09
CA TYR A 112 4.34 -11.02 -0.49
C TYR A 112 4.51 -10.17 0.77
N MET A 113 3.87 -8.99 0.84
CA MET A 113 3.86 -8.19 2.06
C MET A 113 3.18 -8.94 3.22
N LYS A 114 2.07 -9.64 2.95
CA LYS A 114 1.39 -10.48 3.95
C LYS A 114 2.21 -11.70 4.34
N GLU A 115 2.96 -12.31 3.42
CA GLU A 115 3.91 -13.37 3.78
C GLU A 115 4.99 -12.85 4.75
N GLY A 116 5.54 -11.66 4.48
CA GLY A 116 6.50 -11.00 5.36
C GLY A 116 5.94 -10.66 6.75
N LEU A 117 4.65 -10.31 6.84
CA LEU A 117 3.95 -10.06 8.10
C LEU A 117 3.83 -11.35 8.94
N LYS A 118 3.43 -12.46 8.31
CA LYS A 118 3.22 -13.76 8.98
C LYS A 118 4.51 -14.40 9.49
N TYR A 119 5.67 -14.05 8.92
CA TYR A 119 6.95 -14.65 9.31
C TYR A 119 7.34 -14.36 10.77
N HIS A 120 6.84 -13.26 11.36
CA HIS A 120 7.07 -12.93 12.77
C HIS A 120 6.03 -13.49 13.75
N GLU A 121 4.87 -13.98 13.28
CA GLU A 121 3.91 -14.67 14.17
C GLU A 121 4.38 -16.08 14.55
N LYS A 122 5.34 -16.64 13.80
CA LYS A 122 5.84 -18.02 13.97
C LYS A 122 7.26 -18.12 14.57
N ALA A 123 7.88 -16.99 14.95
CA ALA A 123 9.22 -16.94 15.54
C ALA A 123 9.15 -16.47 17.00
#